data_AF-A0A835KGI5-F1
#
_entry.id   AF-A0A835KGI5-F1
#
_cell.length_a   1.000
_cell.length_b   1.000
_cell.length_c   1.000
_cell.angle_alpha   90.00
_cell.angle_beta   90.00
_cell.angle_gamma   90.00
#
_symmetry.space_group_name_H-M   'P 1'
#
loop_
_entity.id
_entity.type
_entity.pdbx_description
1 polymer ?
#
loop_
_entity_poly.entity_id
_entity_poly.type
_entity_poly.pdbx_seq_one_letter_code
_entity_poly.pdbx_strand_id
1 'polypeptide(L)'
;MEAASEAASSPPVKSMAIVRAAGLTAFEPSAWGDFFINYAPPFSQESEERMRERACQLKAELRCRMSDAGEAMSVADTVTMVDTLERLGVDCHFQEEIAAALRRLLVVVDGDTLEESESSGSLRIVALRFRLLRQHGF
;
A
#
# COMPACT_ATOMS: atom_id res chain seq x y z
N MET A 1 -41.94 -39.69 -4.65
CA MET A 1 -40.47 -39.60 -4.62
C MET A 1 -40.10 -38.39 -5.46
N GLU A 2 -40.35 -37.15 -5.04
CA GLU A 2 -40.08 -36.50 -3.75
C GLU A 2 -38.62 -36.60 -3.33
N ALA A 3 -37.88 -35.54 -3.61
CA ALA A 3 -36.74 -35.06 -2.84
C ALA A 3 -36.52 -33.59 -3.23
N ALA A 4 -37.23 -32.68 -2.54
CA ALA A 4 -36.88 -31.27 -2.51
C ALA A 4 -35.64 -31.11 -1.61
N SER A 5 -34.56 -30.55 -2.15
CA SER A 5 -33.36 -30.18 -1.39
C SER A 5 -33.61 -28.81 -0.77
N GLU A 6 -33.92 -28.82 0.52
CA GLU A 6 -34.13 -27.64 1.37
C GLU A 6 -32.76 -27.08 1.76
N ALA A 7 -32.33 -26.02 1.08
CA ALA A 7 -31.14 -25.26 1.46
C ALA A 7 -31.46 -24.47 2.73
N ALA A 8 -30.84 -24.88 3.84
CA ALA A 8 -31.00 -24.29 5.16
C ALA A 8 -30.74 -22.77 5.13
N SER A 9 -31.82 -22.00 5.32
CA SER A 9 -31.77 -20.57 5.56
C SER A 9 -31.09 -20.32 6.92
N SER A 10 -29.93 -19.68 6.89
CA SER A 10 -29.22 -19.26 8.10
C SER A 10 -30.08 -18.23 8.85
N PRO A 11 -30.31 -18.37 10.17
CA PRO A 11 -31.16 -17.46 10.89
C PRO A 11 -30.56 -16.04 10.92
N PRO A 12 -31.38 -14.99 10.89
CA PRO A 12 -30.88 -13.62 10.95
C PRO A 12 -30.17 -13.42 12.29
N VAL A 13 -28.93 -12.96 12.23
CA VAL A 13 -28.18 -12.51 13.41
C VAL A 13 -28.97 -11.37 14.03
N LYS A 14 -29.62 -11.64 15.16
CA LYS A 14 -30.36 -10.62 15.91
C LYS A 14 -29.38 -9.52 16.27
N SER A 15 -29.60 -8.31 15.74
CA SER A 15 -28.91 -7.11 16.20
C SER A 15 -29.12 -7.02 17.71
N MET A 16 -28.05 -7.25 18.46
CA MET A 16 -28.08 -7.18 19.92
C MET A 16 -28.18 -5.71 20.28
N ALA A 17 -29.39 -5.24 20.55
CA ALA A 17 -29.60 -3.89 21.05
C ALA A 17 -28.84 -3.76 22.37
N ILE A 18 -27.77 -2.96 22.36
CA ILE A 18 -27.06 -2.61 23.59
C ILE A 18 -28.05 -1.81 24.44
N VAL A 19 -28.56 -2.45 25.49
CA VAL A 19 -29.35 -1.78 26.53
C VAL A 19 -28.41 -0.79 27.22
N ARG A 20 -28.54 0.50 26.88
CA ARG A 20 -27.81 1.59 27.54
C ARG A 20 -28.28 1.68 28.99
N ALA A 21 -27.42 1.28 29.93
CA ALA A 21 -27.61 1.56 31.35
C ALA A 21 -27.64 3.08 31.54
N ALA A 22 -28.80 3.60 31.95
CA ALA A 22 -28.97 4.99 32.32
C ALA A 22 -28.11 5.29 33.56
N GLY A 23 -26.96 5.96 33.41
CA GLY A 23 -26.16 6.34 34.57
C GLY A 23 -24.74 6.87 34.35
N LEU A 24 -24.15 6.77 33.16
CA LEU A 24 -22.81 7.34 32.90
C LEU A 24 -22.83 8.14 31.61
N THR A 25 -22.31 9.37 31.70
CA THR A 25 -22.13 10.39 30.66
C THR A 25 -22.22 9.81 29.24
N ALA A 26 -23.37 9.99 28.59
CA ALA A 26 -23.63 9.44 27.28
C ALA A 26 -22.70 10.11 26.26
N PHE A 27 -21.65 9.40 25.85
CA PHE A 27 -20.79 9.83 24.75
C PHE A 27 -21.63 10.10 23.50
N GLU A 28 -21.27 11.16 22.76
CA GLU A 28 -21.90 11.46 21.50
C GLU A 28 -21.72 10.27 20.53
N PRO A 29 -22.79 9.81 19.86
CA PRO A 29 -22.68 8.72 18.89
C PRO A 29 -21.66 9.07 17.82
N SER A 30 -20.99 8.06 17.26
CA SER A 30 -20.13 8.29 16.09
C SER A 30 -20.99 8.85 14.94
N ALA A 31 -20.45 9.81 14.19
CA ALA A 31 -21.12 10.37 13.01
C ALA A 31 -21.49 9.32 11.96
N TRP A 32 -20.89 8.13 12.06
CA TRP A 32 -21.05 7.01 11.13
C TRP A 32 -21.90 5.87 11.71
N GLY A 33 -22.17 5.85 13.02
CA GLY A 33 -22.84 4.73 13.69
C GLY A 33 -22.26 3.37 13.27
N ASP A 34 -23.15 2.45 12.90
CA ASP A 34 -22.80 1.12 12.40
C ASP A 34 -22.72 1.06 10.86
N PHE A 35 -22.69 2.21 10.17
CA PHE A 35 -22.74 2.28 8.70
C PHE A 35 -21.66 1.41 8.06
N PHE A 36 -20.40 1.57 8.47
CA PHE A 36 -19.28 0.80 7.92
C PHE A 36 -19.28 -0.67 8.36
N ILE A 37 -19.89 -0.99 9.51
CA ILE A 37 -19.98 -2.36 10.00
C ILE A 37 -20.93 -3.17 9.11
N ASN A 38 -22.04 -2.54 8.69
CA ASN A 38 -23.07 -3.17 7.87
C ASN A 38 -22.95 -2.81 6.38
N TYR A 39 -21.87 -2.15 5.98
CA TYR A 39 -21.69 -1.68 4.61
C TYR A 39 -21.41 -2.87 3.67
N ALA A 40 -22.35 -3.13 2.77
CA ALA A 40 -22.17 -4.02 1.63
C ALA A 40 -21.95 -3.15 0.37
N PRO A 41 -20.73 -3.08 -0.19
CA PRO A 41 -20.46 -2.30 -1.38
C PRO A 41 -21.33 -2.78 -2.55
N PRO A 42 -21.88 -1.88 -3.38
CA PRO A 42 -22.70 -2.26 -4.53
C PRO A 42 -21.88 -2.75 -5.73
N PHE A 43 -20.58 -3.05 -5.55
CA PHE A 43 -19.72 -3.52 -6.64
C PHE A 43 -20.18 -4.89 -7.11
N SER A 44 -20.33 -5.07 -8.42
CA SER A 44 -20.50 -6.40 -8.98
C SER A 44 -19.21 -7.21 -8.83
N GLN A 45 -19.32 -8.52 -8.67
CA GLN A 45 -18.18 -9.44 -8.62
C GLN A 45 -17.26 -9.26 -9.84
N GLU A 46 -17.85 -9.06 -11.02
CA GLU A 46 -17.11 -8.80 -12.27
C GLU A 46 -16.30 -7.49 -12.22
N SER A 47 -16.84 -6.44 -11.61
CA SER A 47 -16.12 -5.16 -11.44
C SER A 47 -14.94 -5.30 -10.49
N GLU A 48 -15.10 -6.07 -9.41
CA GLU A 48 -14.03 -6.32 -8.45
C GLU A 48 -12.91 -7.14 -9.09
N GLU A 49 -13.25 -8.19 -9.84
CA GLU A 49 -12.29 -9.04 -10.55
C GLU A 49 -11.48 -8.23 -11.56
N ARG A 50 -12.14 -7.39 -12.36
CA ARG A 50 -11.47 -6.50 -13.33
C ARG A 50 -10.52 -5.52 -12.65
N MET A 51 -10.91 -4.95 -11.51
CA MET A 51 -10.05 -4.05 -10.73
C MET A 51 -8.83 -4.80 -10.18
N ARG A 52 -9.03 -6.02 -9.69
CA ARG A 52 -7.96 -6.89 -9.17
C ARG A 52 -6.98 -7.27 -10.27
N GLU A 53 -7.47 -7.66 -11.44
CA GLU A 53 -6.65 -7.98 -12.61
C GLU A 53 -5.80 -6.77 -13.01
N ARG A 54 -6.43 -5.59 -13.10
CA ARG A 54 -5.71 -4.36 -13.43
C ARG A 54 -4.63 -4.03 -12.40
N ALA A 55 -4.92 -4.21 -11.12
CA ALA A 55 -3.94 -4.02 -10.06
C ALA A 55 -2.76 -5.01 -10.19
N CYS A 56 -3.02 -6.27 -10.51
CA CYS A 56 -1.97 -7.27 -10.76
C CYS A 56 -1.09 -6.89 -11.96
N GLN A 57 -1.69 -6.46 -13.07
CA GLN A 57 -0.96 -6.00 -14.26
C GLN A 57 -0.04 -4.81 -13.93
N LEU A 58 -0.56 -3.81 -13.22
CA LEU A 58 0.22 -2.62 -12.84
C LEU A 58 1.38 -2.95 -11.88
N LYS A 59 1.16 -3.87 -10.93
CA LYS A 59 2.24 -4.37 -10.06
C LYS A 59 3.34 -5.06 -10.85
N ALA A 60 2.97 -5.93 -11.80
CA ALA A 60 3.92 -6.63 -12.64
C ALA A 60 4.71 -5.64 -13.52
N GLU A 61 4.03 -4.67 -14.14
CA GLU A 61 4.66 -3.63 -14.95
C GLU A 61 5.68 -2.84 -14.14
N LEU A 62 5.34 -2.43 -12.92
CA LEU A 62 6.27 -1.70 -12.07
C LEU A 62 7.49 -2.55 -11.69
N ARG A 63 7.29 -3.83 -11.35
CA ARG A 63 8.41 -4.76 -11.07
C ARG A 63 9.34 -4.93 -12.26
N CYS A 64 8.79 -5.08 -13.46
CA CYS A 64 9.59 -5.14 -14.68
C CYS A 64 10.37 -3.84 -14.84
N ARG A 65 9.74 -2.66 -14.70
CA ARG A 65 10.45 -1.37 -14.79
C ARG A 65 11.57 -1.24 -13.75
N MET A 66 11.34 -1.69 -12.51
CA MET A 66 12.37 -1.65 -11.45
C MET A 66 13.54 -2.61 -11.72
N SER A 67 13.27 -3.72 -12.41
CA SER A 67 14.27 -4.73 -12.78
C SER A 67 15.05 -4.31 -14.03
N ASP A 68 14.36 -3.91 -15.09
CA ASP A 68 14.91 -3.49 -16.37
C ASP A 68 15.75 -2.21 -16.22
N ALA A 69 15.30 -1.28 -15.37
CA ALA A 69 16.02 -0.05 -15.09
C ALA A 69 17.16 -0.24 -14.05
N GLY A 70 17.43 -1.47 -13.60
CA GLY A 70 18.31 -1.81 -12.46
C GLY A 70 19.48 -0.85 -12.21
N GLU A 71 20.50 -0.86 -13.09
CA GLU A 71 21.68 0.02 -13.02
C GLU A 71 21.56 1.27 -13.91
N ALA A 72 20.58 1.32 -14.81
CA ALA A 72 20.38 2.45 -15.72
C ALA A 72 19.58 3.60 -15.07
N MET A 73 18.82 3.33 -14.00
CA MET A 73 18.03 4.32 -13.30
C MET A 73 18.94 5.27 -12.52
N SER A 74 18.74 6.58 -12.70
CA SER A 74 19.49 7.56 -11.95
C SER A 74 19.19 7.47 -10.44
N VAL A 75 20.11 7.94 -9.61
CA VAL A 75 19.89 8.07 -8.15
C VAL A 75 18.62 8.88 -7.86
N ALA A 76 18.42 9.98 -8.59
CA ALA A 76 17.27 10.86 -8.41
C ALA A 76 15.94 10.15 -8.72
N ASP A 77 15.89 9.37 -9.81
CA ASP A 77 14.70 8.61 -10.20
C ASP A 77 14.41 7.48 -9.21
N THR A 78 15.46 6.79 -8.76
CA THR A 78 15.33 5.70 -7.77
C THR A 78 14.76 6.22 -6.46
N VAL A 79 15.33 7.29 -5.91
CA VAL A 79 14.89 7.92 -4.65
C VAL A 79 13.47 8.47 -4.78
N THR A 80 13.14 9.08 -5.93
CA THR A 80 11.79 9.63 -6.18
C THR A 80 10.74 8.52 -6.30
N MET A 81 11.07 7.43 -6.98
CA MET A 81 10.19 6.28 -7.12
C MET A 81 9.87 5.65 -5.76
N VAL A 82 10.89 5.41 -4.93
CA VAL A 82 10.69 4.85 -3.57
C VAL A 82 9.87 5.80 -2.70
N ASP A 83 10.19 7.10 -2.68
CA ASP A 83 9.40 8.10 -1.93
C ASP A 83 7.93 8.12 -2.39
N THR A 84 7.68 7.97 -3.70
CA THR A 84 6.32 7.93 -4.26
C THR A 84 5.56 6.68 -3.80
N LEU A 85 6.20 5.51 -3.80
CA LEU A 85 5.55 4.26 -3.35
C LEU A 85 5.17 4.30 -1.87
N GLU A 86 6.06 4.80 -1.02
CA GLU A 86 5.79 4.96 0.42
C GLU A 86 4.65 5.96 0.67
N ARG A 87 4.64 7.10 -0.02
CA ARG A 87 3.58 8.12 0.12
C ARG A 87 2.22 7.64 -0.36
N LEU A 88 2.20 6.75 -1.35
CA LEU A 88 0.98 6.12 -1.83
C LEU A 88 0.51 4.96 -0.93
N GLY A 89 1.33 4.51 0.02
CA GLY A 89 1.03 3.37 0.90
C GLY A 89 0.94 2.03 0.15
N VAL A 90 1.64 1.90 -0.97
CA VAL A 90 1.66 0.68 -1.80
C VAL A 90 3.02 -0.02 -1.79
N ASP A 91 3.97 0.51 -1.03
CA ASP A 91 5.32 -0.02 -0.81
C ASP A 91 5.33 -1.44 -0.24
N CYS A 92 4.28 -1.83 0.49
CA CYS A 92 4.10 -3.19 1.01
C CYS A 92 4.07 -4.28 -0.08
N HIS A 93 3.83 -3.91 -1.34
CA HIS A 93 3.86 -4.83 -2.48
C HIS A 93 5.23 -4.98 -3.14
N PHE A 94 6.21 -4.14 -2.78
CA PHE A 94 7.51 -4.02 -3.47
C PHE A 94 8.70 -4.02 -2.49
N GLN A 95 8.55 -4.67 -1.33
CA GLN A 95 9.54 -4.59 -0.24
C GLN A 95 10.92 -5.07 -0.67
N GLU A 96 11.00 -6.13 -1.47
CA GLU A 96 12.27 -6.71 -1.93
C GLU A 96 12.96 -5.79 -2.95
N GLU A 97 12.18 -5.25 -3.89
CA GLU A 97 12.65 -4.35 -4.95
C GLU A 97 13.12 -3.01 -4.36
N ILE A 98 12.41 -2.49 -3.35
CA ILE A 98 12.80 -1.31 -2.58
C ILE A 98 14.10 -1.58 -1.82
N ALA A 99 14.20 -2.70 -1.09
CA ALA A 99 15.43 -3.03 -0.36
C ALA A 99 16.64 -3.18 -1.30
N ALA A 100 16.46 -3.78 -2.47
CA ALA A 100 17.51 -3.88 -3.49
C ALA A 100 17.91 -2.50 -4.03
N ALA A 101 16.94 -1.62 -4.30
CA ALA A 101 17.19 -0.25 -4.74
C ALA A 101 17.98 0.57 -3.69
N LEU A 102 17.61 0.47 -2.41
CA LEU A 102 18.30 1.16 -1.33
C LEU A 102 19.74 0.66 -1.13
N ARG A 103 20.00 -0.65 -1.29
CA ARG A 103 21.37 -1.18 -1.26
C ARG A 103 22.22 -0.62 -2.39
N ARG A 104 21.68 -0.50 -3.61
CA ARG A 104 22.40 0.15 -4.72
C ARG A 104 22.70 1.62 -4.40
N LEU A 105 21.73 2.32 -3.81
CA LEU A 105 21.92 3.68 -3.33
C LEU A 105 22.97 3.77 -2.21
N LEU A 106 23.26 2.72 -1.45
CA LEU A 106 24.35 2.74 -0.47
C LEU A 106 25.72 2.55 -1.16
N VAL A 107 25.83 1.54 -2.03
CA VAL A 107 27.10 1.22 -2.74
C VAL A 107 27.61 2.40 -3.58
N VAL A 108 26.71 3.16 -4.21
CA VAL A 108 27.08 4.37 -4.96
C VAL A 108 27.70 5.46 -4.05
N VAL A 109 27.45 5.46 -2.74
CA VAL A 109 28.15 6.36 -1.80
C VAL A 109 29.58 5.89 -1.54
N ASP A 110 29.78 4.57 -1.41
CA ASP A 110 31.06 4.00 -0.97
C ASP A 110 32.07 3.87 -2.11
N GLY A 111 31.60 3.71 -3.35
CA GLY A 111 32.43 3.38 -4.51
C GLY A 111 32.84 4.55 -5.40
N ASP A 112 32.17 5.71 -5.32
CA ASP A 112 32.43 6.83 -6.22
C ASP A 112 32.59 8.13 -5.43
N THR A 113 33.75 8.74 -5.64
CA THR A 113 34.07 10.12 -5.30
C THR A 113 32.88 11.01 -5.69
N LEU A 114 32.62 12.03 -4.89
CA LEU A 114 31.62 13.10 -5.10
C LEU A 114 31.83 13.92 -6.40
N GLU A 115 32.17 13.28 -7.51
CA GLU A 115 32.27 13.90 -8.82
C GLU A 115 30.85 13.96 -9.39
N GLU A 116 30.17 15.06 -9.04
CA GLU A 116 29.38 15.87 -9.97
C GLU A 116 28.76 15.15 -11.17
N SER A 117 27.88 14.16 -10.91
CA SER A 117 26.79 13.93 -11.85
C SER A 117 25.67 14.89 -11.46
N GLU A 118 25.51 15.95 -12.26
CA GLU A 118 24.64 17.14 -12.17
C GLU A 118 23.15 16.93 -11.72
N SER A 119 22.75 15.72 -11.37
CA SER A 119 21.42 15.34 -10.83
C SER A 119 21.47 14.88 -9.35
N SER A 120 22.65 14.53 -8.83
CA SER A 120 22.92 14.13 -7.43
C SER A 120 22.98 15.32 -6.47
N GLY A 121 23.25 16.53 -6.98
CA GLY A 121 23.53 17.74 -6.17
C GLY A 121 22.31 18.49 -5.63
N SER A 122 21.08 18.09 -5.97
CA SER A 122 19.91 18.81 -5.44
C SER A 122 19.68 18.45 -3.97
N LEU A 123 19.54 19.46 -3.11
CA LEU A 123 19.26 19.30 -1.68
C LEU A 123 18.08 18.33 -1.43
N ARG A 124 17.07 18.39 -2.31
CA ARG A 124 15.91 17.48 -2.27
C ARG A 124 16.32 16.02 -2.41
N ILE A 125 17.11 15.66 -3.43
CA ILE A 125 17.50 14.28 -3.68
C ILE A 125 18.42 13.76 -2.57
N VAL A 126 19.37 14.59 -2.11
CA VAL A 126 20.26 14.24 -0.98
C VAL A 126 19.45 13.99 0.29
N ALA A 127 18.52 14.90 0.64
CA ALA A 127 17.69 14.77 1.82
C ALA A 127 16.75 13.54 1.74
N LEU A 128 16.16 13.27 0.57
CA LEU A 128 15.31 12.10 0.38
C LEU A 128 16.11 10.80 0.49
N ARG A 129 17.29 10.71 -0.13
CA ARG A 129 18.17 9.55 -0.02
C ARG A 129 18.52 9.28 1.44
N PHE A 130 18.95 10.32 2.17
CA PHE A 130 19.26 10.20 3.59
C PHE A 130 18.07 9.70 4.42
N ARG A 131 16.88 10.29 4.23
CA ARG A 131 15.66 9.88 4.92
C ARG A 131 15.34 8.41 4.66
N LEU A 132 15.35 8.00 3.39
CA LEU A 132 15.01 6.63 2.99
C LEU A 132 16.01 5.61 3.55
N LEU A 133 17.32 5.87 3.47
CA LEU A 133 18.32 4.95 4.03
C LEU A 133 18.11 4.74 5.53
N ARG A 134 17.91 5.82 6.30
CA ARG A 134 17.66 5.71 7.74
C ARG A 134 16.36 5.01 8.09
N GLN A 135 15.29 5.27 7.34
CA GLN A 135 13.99 4.65 7.56
C GLN A 135 14.04 3.13 7.39
N HIS A 136 14.89 2.65 6.48
CA HIS A 136 15.07 1.23 6.20
C HIS A 136 16.24 0.58 6.94
N GLY A 137 16.91 1.31 7.84
CA GLY A 137 17.93 0.78 8.74
C GLY A 137 19.33 0.60 8.13
N PHE A 138 19.65 1.37 7.08
CA PHE A 138 21.00 1.48 6.51
C PHE A 138 21.84 2.55 7.21
#